data_AF-A0A0R3SLD2-F1
#
_entry.id   AF-A0A0R3SLD2-F1
#
_cell.length_a   1.000
_cell.length_b   1.000
_cell.length_c   1.000
_cell.angle_alpha   90.00
_cell.angle_beta   90.00
_cell.angle_gamma   90.00
#
_symmetry.space_group_name_H-M   'P 1'
#
loop_
_entity.id
_entity.type
_entity.pdbx_description
1 polymer ?
#
loop_
_entity_poly.entity_id
_entity_poly.type
_entity_poly.pdbx_seq_one_letter_code
_entity_poly.pdbx_strand_id
1 'polypeptide(L)'
;MSLTLLRQLAATPSEKAAFAALPATITQIWSALRGGSGRPVPITQVTSRLVQSSGSGLSPEEANSRLENLLTLMPNWVEKVEWARPHLRFKGISGSRPLKEVIDEAKAKVAEIGLH
;
A
#
# COMPACT_ATOMS: atom_id res chain seq x y z
N MET A 1 0.06 -11.41 -38.71
CA MET A 1 0.65 -11.77 -37.40
C MET A 1 1.17 -10.47 -36.79
N SER A 2 0.41 -9.88 -35.87
CA SER A 2 0.57 -8.50 -35.43
C SER A 2 1.64 -8.36 -34.35
N LEU A 3 2.51 -7.36 -34.52
CA LEU A 3 3.62 -6.96 -33.64
C LEU A 3 3.11 -6.32 -32.34
N THR A 4 2.60 -7.10 -31.39
CA THR A 4 2.37 -6.64 -30.02
C THR A 4 3.61 -6.85 -29.15
N LEU A 5 4.77 -6.36 -29.62
CA LEU A 5 6.04 -6.48 -28.92
C LEU A 5 6.30 -5.20 -28.09
N LEU A 6 6.43 -5.39 -26.77
CA LEU A 6 7.18 -4.54 -25.85
C LEU A 6 6.58 -3.17 -25.47
N ARG A 7 5.34 -3.18 -24.97
CA ARG A 7 4.97 -2.24 -23.89
C ARG A 7 5.20 -2.89 -22.52
N GLN A 8 6.30 -3.63 -22.38
CA GLN A 8 6.89 -3.96 -21.08
C GLN A 8 7.64 -2.70 -20.64
N LEU A 9 6.92 -1.78 -19.99
CA LEU A 9 7.56 -0.79 -19.13
C LEU A 9 8.40 -1.61 -18.15
N ALA A 10 9.71 -1.48 -18.26
CA ALA A 10 10.68 -2.21 -17.47
C ALA A 10 10.50 -1.83 -15.99
N ALA A 11 9.58 -2.52 -15.31
CA ALA A 11 9.46 -2.46 -13.86
C ALA A 11 10.83 -2.84 -13.31
N THR A 12 11.49 -1.88 -12.67
CA THR A 12 12.80 -2.10 -12.06
C THR A 12 12.68 -3.23 -11.03
N PRO A 13 13.76 -3.98 -10.74
CA PRO A 13 13.71 -5.03 -9.71
C PRO A 13 13.24 -4.49 -8.35
N SER A 14 13.52 -3.22 -8.03
CA SER A 14 13.02 -2.52 -6.85
C SER A 14 11.51 -2.32 -6.88
N GLU A 15 10.95 -1.99 -8.05
CA GLU A 15 9.51 -1.92 -8.27
C GLU A 15 8.87 -3.30 -8.13
N LYS A 16 9.39 -4.33 -8.80
CA LYS A 16 8.89 -5.71 -8.65
C LYS A 16 8.93 -6.20 -7.21
N ALA A 17 9.99 -5.88 -6.46
CA ALA A 17 10.09 -6.17 -5.04
C ALA A 17 9.05 -5.39 -4.22
N ALA A 18 8.73 -4.15 -4.62
CA ALA A 18 7.66 -3.38 -4.01
C ALA A 18 6.27 -3.95 -4.30
N PHE A 19 6.00 -4.44 -5.51
CA PHE A 19 4.76 -5.13 -5.86
C PHE A 19 4.63 -6.49 -5.19
N ALA A 20 5.72 -7.25 -5.10
CA ALA A 20 5.75 -8.51 -4.35
C ALA A 20 5.49 -8.29 -2.86
N ALA A 21 5.91 -7.14 -2.31
CA ALA A 21 5.70 -6.77 -0.92
C ALA A 21 4.40 -5.99 -0.67
N LEU A 22 3.60 -5.68 -1.70
CA LEU A 22 2.31 -4.99 -1.53
C LEU A 22 1.34 -5.79 -0.65
N PRO A 23 1.12 -7.10 -0.86
CA PRO A 23 0.23 -7.89 0.00
C PRO A 23 0.63 -7.80 1.49
N ALA A 24 1.92 -7.90 1.77
CA ALA A 24 2.46 -7.77 3.12
C ALA A 24 2.23 -6.36 3.67
N THR A 25 2.55 -5.32 2.90
CA THR A 25 2.37 -3.91 3.25
C THR A 25 0.90 -3.59 3.56
N ILE A 26 -0.02 -4.03 2.71
CA ILE A 26 -1.48 -3.87 2.90
C ILE A 26 -1.92 -4.60 4.17
N THR A 27 -1.48 -5.85 4.37
CA THR A 27 -1.80 -6.63 5.59
C THR A 27 -1.35 -5.91 6.85
N GLN A 28 -0.16 -5.33 6.81
CA GLN A 28 0.42 -4.59 7.92
C GLN A 28 -0.33 -3.31 8.24
N ILE A 29 -0.62 -2.50 7.22
CA ILE A 29 -1.41 -1.27 7.37
C ILE A 29 -2.80 -1.62 7.90
N TRP A 30 -3.41 -2.66 7.34
CA TRP A 30 -4.73 -3.12 7.75
C TRP A 30 -4.74 -3.56 9.22
N SER A 31 -3.74 -4.35 9.65
CA SER A 31 -3.59 -4.77 11.04
C SER A 31 -3.36 -3.58 11.97
N ALA A 32 -2.52 -2.62 11.58
CA ALA A 32 -2.25 -1.40 12.34
C ALA A 32 -3.50 -0.53 12.51
N LEU A 33 -4.32 -0.39 11.47
CA LEU A 33 -5.58 0.37 11.51
C LEU A 33 -6.68 -0.37 12.27
N ARG A 34 -6.79 -1.71 12.09
CA ARG A 34 -7.82 -2.53 12.75
C ARG A 34 -7.59 -2.65 14.26
N GLY A 35 -6.33 -2.72 14.69
CA GLY A 35 -5.97 -2.63 16.11
C GLY A 35 -6.39 -1.30 16.76
N GLY A 36 -6.61 -0.24 15.97
CA GLY A 36 -7.01 1.08 16.43
C GLY A 36 -8.50 1.28 16.72
N SER A 37 -9.35 0.24 16.64
CA SER A 37 -10.81 0.35 16.86
C SER A 37 -11.49 1.46 16.04
N GLY A 38 -11.05 1.66 14.78
CA GLY A 38 -11.61 2.69 13.89
C GLY A 38 -11.08 4.11 14.12
N ARG A 39 -10.11 4.30 15.03
CA ARG A 39 -9.44 5.60 15.20
C ARG A 39 -8.40 5.83 14.10
N PRO A 40 -8.27 7.08 13.61
CA PRO A 40 -7.18 7.45 12.71
C PRO A 40 -5.84 7.20 13.40
N VAL A 41 -4.93 6.49 12.73
CA VAL A 41 -3.61 6.11 13.26
C VAL A 41 -2.55 7.04 12.67
N PRO A 42 -1.59 7.56 13.45
CA PRO A 42 -0.55 8.43 12.91
C PRO A 42 0.22 7.74 11.78
N ILE A 43 0.46 8.44 10.66
CA ILE A 43 1.25 7.89 9.55
C ILE A 43 2.61 7.41 10.04
N THR A 44 3.25 8.18 10.93
CA THR A 44 4.52 7.80 11.54
C THR A 44 4.48 6.44 12.25
N GLN A 45 3.38 6.12 12.92
CA GLN A 45 3.19 4.83 13.59
C GLN A 45 3.03 3.70 12.57
N VAL A 46 2.29 3.94 11.49
CA VAL A 46 2.12 2.98 10.38
C VAL A 46 3.48 2.73 9.71
N THR A 47 4.22 3.79 9.40
CA THR A 47 5.57 3.72 8.81
C THR A 47 6.54 2.98 9.72
N SER A 48 6.58 3.28 11.02
CA SER A 48 7.42 2.54 11.97
C SER A 48 7.05 1.06 12.04
N ARG A 49 5.77 0.69 11.98
CA ARG A 49 5.32 -0.71 11.92
C ARG A 49 5.74 -1.40 10.63
N LEU A 50 5.71 -0.70 9.50
CA LEU A 50 6.18 -1.20 8.21
C LEU A 50 7.68 -1.45 8.24
N VAL A 51 8.46 -0.51 8.78
CA VAL A 51 9.92 -0.66 8.96
C VAL A 51 10.24 -1.83 9.88
N GLN A 52 9.58 -1.92 11.04
CA GLN A 52 9.85 -2.96 12.04
C GLN A 52 9.50 -4.38 11.56
N SER A 53 8.47 -4.54 10.75
CA SER A 53 8.04 -5.85 10.25
C SER A 53 8.65 -6.21 8.91
N SER A 54 9.14 -5.21 8.16
CA SER A 54 9.97 -5.46 7.00
C SER A 54 11.35 -5.85 7.53
N GLY A 55 11.52 -7.12 7.88
CA GLY A 55 12.79 -7.69 8.35
C GLY A 55 13.98 -7.50 7.39
N SER A 56 13.77 -6.84 6.25
CA SER A 56 14.77 -6.51 5.22
C SER A 56 15.34 -5.08 5.30
N GLY A 57 15.23 -4.37 6.42
CA GLY A 57 15.90 -3.06 6.57
C GLY A 57 15.27 -1.96 5.71
N LEU A 58 13.94 -1.90 5.69
CA LEU A 58 13.19 -0.89 4.93
C LEU A 58 13.36 0.47 5.62
N SER A 59 13.88 1.48 4.92
CA SER A 59 14.03 2.82 5.48
C SER A 59 12.67 3.47 5.73
N PRO A 60 12.53 4.34 6.76
CA PRO A 60 11.27 5.03 7.04
C PRO A 60 10.79 5.90 5.87
N GLU A 61 11.71 6.48 5.10
CA GLU A 61 11.42 7.23 3.88
C GLU A 61 10.80 6.31 2.81
N GLU A 62 11.37 5.12 2.63
CA GLU A 62 10.91 4.14 1.65
C GLU A 62 9.56 3.54 2.04
N ALA A 63 9.33 3.33 3.33
CA ALA A 63 8.03 2.94 3.88
C ALA A 63 6.98 4.04 3.67
N ASN A 64 7.37 5.31 3.81
CA ASN A 64 6.48 6.44 3.55
C ASN A 64 6.15 6.54 2.05
N SER A 65 7.15 6.47 1.17
CA SER A 65 6.94 6.43 -0.28
C SER A 65 6.04 5.27 -0.70
N ARG A 66 6.20 4.10 -0.10
CA ARG A 66 5.34 2.94 -0.38
C ARG A 66 3.90 3.16 0.10
N LEU A 67 3.71 3.83 1.24
CA LEU A 67 2.39 4.23 1.73
C LEU A 67 1.74 5.27 0.82
N GLU A 68 2.49 6.27 0.35
CA GLU A 68 1.98 7.30 -0.57
C GLU A 68 1.61 6.72 -1.94
N ASN A 69 2.41 5.77 -2.45
CA ASN A 69 2.04 4.99 -3.63
C ASN A 69 0.74 4.21 -3.40
N LEU A 70 0.57 3.59 -2.24
CA LEU A 70 -0.66 2.85 -1.93
C LEU A 70 -1.88 3.77 -1.80
N LEU A 71 -1.72 4.96 -1.21
CA LEU A 71 -2.77 5.99 -1.16
C LEU A 71 -3.17 6.47 -2.56
N THR A 72 -2.20 6.57 -3.47
CA THR A 72 -2.42 6.95 -4.87
C THR A 72 -3.10 5.83 -5.66
N LEU A 73 -2.69 4.58 -5.45
CA LEU A 73 -3.27 3.39 -6.10
C LEU A 73 -4.69 3.09 -5.62
N MET A 74 -4.92 3.22 -4.30
CA MET A 74 -6.15 2.84 -3.62
C MET A 74 -6.72 3.98 -2.76
N PRO A 75 -7.10 5.13 -3.37
CA PRO A 75 -7.69 6.26 -2.63
C PRO A 75 -9.08 5.96 -2.09
N ASN A 76 -9.66 4.80 -2.42
CA ASN A 76 -10.95 4.33 -1.93
C ASN A 76 -10.82 3.43 -0.69
N TRP A 77 -9.62 2.94 -0.39
CA TRP A 77 -9.40 2.02 0.72
C TRP A 77 -8.97 2.74 1.99
N VAL A 78 -7.93 3.56 1.90
CA VAL A 78 -7.39 4.37 3.00
C VAL A 78 -7.37 5.83 2.58
N GLU A 79 -7.58 6.71 3.56
CA GLU A 79 -7.49 8.14 3.38
C GLU A 79 -6.55 8.75 4.41
N LYS A 80 -5.86 9.80 3.98
CA LYS A 80 -5.02 10.64 4.84
C LYS A 80 -5.89 11.74 5.43
N VAL A 81 -5.85 11.87 6.75
CA VAL A 81 -6.56 12.91 7.51
C VAL A 81 -5.53 13.83 8.11
N GLU A 82 -5.63 15.11 7.75
CA GLU A 82 -4.79 16.17 8.27
C GLU A 82 -5.35 16.66 9.60
N TRP A 83 -4.88 16.06 10.69
CA TRP A 83 -5.05 16.58 12.05
C TRP A 83 -3.78 17.34 12.46
N ALA A 84 -3.57 17.57 13.76
CA ALA A 84 -2.31 18.13 14.29
C ALA A 84 -1.05 17.36 13.82
N ARG A 85 -1.21 16.08 13.46
CA ARG A 85 -0.24 15.27 12.72
C ARG A 85 -0.97 14.56 11.58
N PRO A 86 -0.29 14.17 10.50
CA PRO A 86 -0.94 13.39 9.44
C PRO A 86 -1.30 11.99 9.97
N HIS A 87 -2.59 11.65 9.90
CA HIS A 87 -3.10 10.34 10.28
C HIS A 87 -3.65 9.59 9.07
N LEU A 88 -3.68 8.27 9.16
CA LEU A 88 -4.26 7.35 8.20
C LEU A 88 -5.53 6.75 8.80
N ARG A 89 -6.63 6.71 8.04
CA ARG A 89 -7.83 5.94 8.42
C ARG A 89 -8.35 5.14 7.24
N PHE A 90 -9.16 4.12 7.53
CA PHE A 90 -9.99 3.50 6.49
C PHE A 90 -11.03 4.49 5.99
N LYS A 91 -11.25 4.50 4.68
CA LYS A 91 -12.29 5.33 4.06
C LYS A 91 -13.64 4.64 4.19
N GLY A 92 -14.58 5.24 4.93
CA GLY A 92 -15.92 4.67 5.13
C GLY A 92 -15.91 3.24 5.69
N ILE A 93 -16.63 2.33 5.03
CA ILE A 93 -16.70 0.89 5.42
C ILE A 93 -15.54 0.04 4.89
N SER A 94 -14.49 0.64 4.32
CA SER A 94 -13.34 -0.08 3.78
C SER A 94 -12.59 -0.93 4.80
N GLY A 95 -12.74 -0.65 6.10
CA GLY A 95 -12.22 -1.51 7.17
C GLY A 95 -12.95 -2.85 7.33
N SER A 96 -14.17 -2.98 6.79
CA SER A 96 -14.95 -4.22 6.74
C SER A 96 -14.71 -5.04 5.47
N ARG A 97 -14.03 -4.46 4.46
CA ARG A 97 -13.68 -5.22 3.25
C ARG A 97 -12.66 -6.31 3.58
N PRO A 98 -12.81 -7.52 3.04
CA PRO A 98 -11.85 -8.58 3.25
C PRO A 98 -10.49 -8.19 2.66
N LEU A 99 -9.44 -8.36 3.45
CA LEU A 99 -8.06 -8.03 3.08
C LEU A 99 -7.64 -8.66 1.74
N LYS A 100 -8.12 -9.88 1.46
CA LYS A 100 -7.87 -10.59 0.21
C LYS A 100 -8.35 -9.79 -1.01
N GLU A 101 -9.54 -9.20 -0.95
CA GLU A 101 -10.07 -8.40 -2.06
C GLU A 101 -9.33 -7.08 -2.23
N VAL A 102 -8.90 -6.47 -1.11
CA VAL A 102 -8.07 -5.26 -1.17
C VAL A 102 -6.73 -5.56 -1.84
N ILE A 103 -6.11 -6.70 -1.51
CA ILE A 103 -4.85 -7.14 -2.13
C ILE A 103 -5.05 -7.45 -3.61
N ASP A 104 -6.16 -8.10 -3.97
CA ASP A 104 -6.48 -8.43 -5.37
C ASP A 104 -6.74 -7.16 -6.19
N GLU A 105 -7.51 -6.21 -5.66
CA GLU A 105 -7.75 -4.89 -6.26
C GLU A 105 -6.44 -4.09 -6.41
N ALA A 106 -5.56 -4.12 -5.41
CA ALA A 106 -4.24 -3.50 -5.50
C ALA A 106 -3.39 -4.13 -6.62
N LYS A 107 -3.37 -5.47 -6.73
CA LYS A 107 -2.64 -6.17 -7.79
C LYS A 107 -3.23 -5.87 -9.17
N ALA A 108 -4.55 -5.85 -9.29
CA ALA A 108 -5.24 -5.53 -10.53
C ALA A 108 -4.93 -4.09 -10.98
N LYS A 109 -4.96 -3.12 -10.06
CA LYS A 109 -4.54 -1.72 -10.31
C LYS A 109 -3.11 -1.63 -10.82
N VAL A 110 -2.20 -2.38 -10.21
CA VAL A 110 -0.79 -2.41 -10.62
C VAL A 110 -0.60 -3.03 -12.00
N ALA A 111 -1.32 -4.12 -12.28
CA ALA A 111 -1.33 -4.76 -13.59
C ALA A 111 -1.92 -3.82 -14.66
N GLU A 112 -2.95 -3.04 -14.32
CA GLU A 112 -3.57 -2.03 -15.19
C GLU A 112 -2.60 -0.87 -15.53
N ILE A 113 -1.73 -0.51 -14.58
CA ILE A 113 -0.67 0.49 -14.78
C ILE A 113 0.52 -0.10 -15.59
N GLY A 114 0.53 -1.42 -15.81
CA GLY A 114 1.49 -2.10 -16.67
C GLY A 114 2.77 -2.56 -15.94
N LEU A 115 2.73 -2.70 -14.62
CA LEU A 115 3.85 -3.29 -13.86
C LEU A 115 3.61 -4.78 -13.59
N HIS A 116 4.35 -5.61 -14.33
CA HIS A 116 4.41 -7.07 -14.22
C HIS A 116 5.86 -7.53 -14.07
#